data_AF-A0A5C7MUL8-F1
#
_entry.id   AF-A0A5C7MUL8-F1
#
_cell.length_a   1.000
_cell.length_b   1.000
_cell.length_c   1.000
_cell.angle_alpha   90.00
_cell.angle_beta   90.00
_cell.angle_gamma   90.00
#
_symmetry.space_group_name_H-M   'P 1'
#
loop_
_entity.id
_entity.type
_entity.pdbx_description
1 polymer ?
#
loop_
_entity_poly.entity_id
_entity_poly.type
_entity_poly.pdbx_seq_one_letter_code
_entity_poly.pdbx_strand_id
1 'polypeptide(L)'
;MRNRTTRRIYPALPDEDMTIVRWLIREGFEHSYNRDSLQVLHYDEQQVPWQDGVAAAVEDGADATAIAANAGRPLQDFTWWIFTCRGETDEHLMDYLTAESAWHRDQYAAWLEAETAAQRAP
;
A
#
# COMPACT_ATOMS: atom_id res chain seq x y z
N MET A 1 16.77 -3.48 -5.01
CA MET A 1 15.31 -3.64 -5.12
C MET A 1 14.67 -3.18 -3.81
N ARG A 2 13.75 -2.21 -3.86
CA ARG A 2 13.07 -1.73 -2.65
C ARG A 2 11.93 -2.70 -2.34
N ASN A 3 11.92 -3.24 -1.12
CA ASN A 3 10.80 -4.02 -0.61
C ASN A 3 10.24 -3.36 0.64
N ARG A 4 8.97 -3.64 0.91
CA ARG A 4 8.30 -3.18 2.12
C ARG A 4 7.37 -4.29 2.60
N THR A 5 7.32 -4.46 3.91
CA THR A 5 6.27 -5.20 4.59
C THR A 5 5.51 -4.21 5.47
N THR A 6 4.19 -4.27 5.43
CA THR A 6 3.31 -3.43 6.24
C THR A 6 2.30 -4.31 6.94
N ARG A 7 2.14 -4.08 8.24
CA ARG A 7 1.14 -4.73 9.07
C ARG A 7 0.01 -3.73 9.38
N ARG A 8 -1.22 -4.23 9.50
CA ARG A 8 -2.37 -3.50 10.05
C ARG A 8 -3.07 -4.40 11.05
N ILE A 9 -3.40 -3.85 12.22
CA ILE A 9 -4.16 -4.56 13.26
C ILE A 9 -5.58 -4.01 13.29
N TYR A 10 -6.56 -4.90 13.38
CA TYR A 10 -7.97 -4.54 13.38
C TYR A 10 -8.71 -5.26 14.51
N PRO A 11 -9.26 -4.54 15.50
CA PRO A 11 -10.18 -5.09 16.48
C PRO A 11 -11.61 -5.12 15.91
N ALA A 12 -12.02 -6.27 15.38
CA ALA A 12 -13.35 -6.43 14.79
C ALA A 12 -14.43 -6.60 15.86
N LEU A 13 -15.58 -5.95 15.64
CA LEU A 13 -16.77 -6.16 16.47
C LEU A 13 -17.42 -7.52 16.15
N PRO A 14 -18.13 -8.16 17.11
CA PRO A 14 -18.73 -9.48 16.93
C PRO A 14 -19.67 -9.62 15.73
N ASP A 15 -20.38 -8.54 15.38
CA ASP A 15 -21.40 -8.52 14.32
C ASP A 15 -20.94 -7.74 13.08
N GLU A 16 -19.64 -7.45 12.98
CA GLU A 16 -19.09 -6.69 11.87
C GLU A 16 -18.99 -7.53 10.60
N ASP A 17 -19.32 -6.95 9.45
CA ASP A 17 -19.15 -7.63 8.16
C ASP A 17 -17.67 -7.69 7.79
N MET A 18 -17.04 -8.78 8.21
CA MET A 18 -15.63 -9.04 7.93
C MET A 18 -15.34 -9.15 6.44
N THR A 19 -16.32 -9.44 5.57
CA THR A 19 -16.08 -9.46 4.12
C THR A 19 -15.73 -8.06 3.62
N ILE A 20 -16.50 -7.06 4.05
CA ILE A 20 -16.27 -5.66 3.68
C ILE A 20 -14.99 -5.15 4.35
N VAL A 21 -14.77 -5.43 5.62
CA VAL A 21 -13.56 -5.01 6.35
C VAL A 21 -12.29 -5.54 5.67
N ARG A 22 -12.25 -6.84 5.36
CA ARG A 22 -11.11 -7.47 4.69
C ARG A 22 -10.86 -6.85 3.32
N TRP A 23 -11.93 -6.61 2.55
CA TRP A 23 -11.83 -5.91 1.27
C TRP A 23 -11.26 -4.50 1.43
N LEU A 24 -11.79 -3.68 2.34
CA LEU A 24 -11.29 -2.32 2.59
C LEU A 24 -9.83 -2.30 3.02
N ILE A 25 -9.42 -3.24 3.87
CA ILE A 25 -8.03 -3.34 4.33
C ILE A 25 -7.11 -3.70 3.16
N ARG A 26 -7.52 -4.65 2.32
CA ARG A 26 -6.78 -5.06 1.12
C ARG A 26 -6.65 -3.91 0.12
N GLU A 27 -7.75 -3.25 -0.24
CA GLU A 27 -7.73 -2.06 -1.11
C GLU A 27 -6.82 -0.98 -0.54
N GLY A 28 -6.88 -0.75 0.78
CA GLY A 28 -6.01 0.21 1.43
C GLY A 28 -4.53 -0.18 1.38
N PHE A 29 -4.18 -1.47 1.31
CA PHE A 29 -2.81 -1.90 1.03
C PHE A 29 -2.45 -1.62 -0.42
N GLU A 30 -3.27 -2.08 -1.37
CA GLU A 30 -3.04 -1.90 -2.81
C GLU A 30 -2.83 -0.41 -3.15
N HIS A 31 -3.70 0.47 -2.65
CA HIS A 31 -3.56 1.91 -2.82
C HIS A 31 -2.26 2.48 -2.20
N SER A 32 -1.91 2.04 -0.98
CA SER A 32 -0.70 2.52 -0.30
C SER A 32 0.58 2.06 -1.00
N TYR A 33 0.58 0.84 -1.55
CA TYR A 33 1.71 0.28 -2.27
C TYR A 33 1.85 0.91 -3.65
N ASN A 34 0.75 1.04 -4.40
CA ASN A 34 0.75 1.70 -5.70
C ASN A 34 1.23 3.16 -5.61
N ARG A 35 0.81 3.90 -4.57
CA ARG A 35 1.30 5.28 -4.33
C ARG A 35 2.83 5.34 -4.19
N ASP A 36 3.43 4.31 -3.61
CA ASP A 36 4.87 4.22 -3.39
C ASP A 36 5.61 3.49 -4.52
N SER A 37 4.94 3.28 -5.66
CA SER A 37 5.46 2.55 -6.83
C SER A 37 5.91 1.12 -6.48
N LEU A 38 5.16 0.47 -5.59
CA LEU A 38 5.34 -0.92 -5.21
C LEU A 38 4.13 -1.74 -5.69
N GLN A 39 4.39 -2.93 -6.21
CA GLN A 39 3.37 -3.95 -6.43
C GLN A 39 3.21 -4.83 -5.19
N VAL A 40 1.99 -5.27 -4.91
CA VAL A 40 1.71 -6.25 -3.84
C VAL A 40 2.12 -7.63 -4.31
N LEU A 41 3.01 -8.28 -3.58
CA LEU A 41 3.44 -9.65 -3.84
C LEU A 41 2.69 -10.68 -3.01
N HIS A 42 2.44 -10.33 -1.76
CA HIS A 42 1.87 -11.25 -0.79
C HIS A 42 0.98 -10.50 0.18
N TYR A 43 -0.15 -11.12 0.48
CA TYR A 43 -1.13 -10.63 1.43
C TYR A 43 -1.57 -11.81 2.28
N ASP A 44 -1.51 -11.63 3.60
CA ASP A 44 -1.82 -12.63 4.60
C ASP A 44 -2.72 -12.03 5.68
N GLU A 45 -3.57 -12.88 6.24
CA GLU A 45 -4.57 -12.50 7.22
C GLU A 45 -4.63 -13.54 8.34
N GLN A 46 -4.51 -13.08 9.58
CA GLN A 46 -4.48 -13.97 10.73
C GLN A 46 -5.38 -13.43 11.85
N GLN A 47 -6.27 -14.29 12.35
CA GLN A 47 -6.94 -14.04 13.62
C GLN A 47 -6.01 -14.42 14.78
N VAL A 48 -5.91 -13.56 15.79
CA VAL A 48 -5.02 -13.74 16.95
C VAL A 48 -5.78 -13.66 18.27
N PRO A 49 -5.25 -14.24 19.35
CA PRO A 49 -5.73 -13.99 20.70
C PRO A 49 -5.72 -12.49 21.02
N TRP A 50 -6.68 -12.03 21.83
CA TRP A 50 -6.84 -10.60 22.12
C TRP A 50 -5.60 -10.00 22.79
N GLN A 51 -4.88 -10.77 23.62
CA GLN A 51 -3.66 -10.31 24.27
C GLN A 51 -2.57 -9.96 23.24
N ASP A 52 -2.43 -10.81 22.21
CA ASP A 52 -1.44 -10.64 21.16
C ASP A 52 -1.83 -9.49 20.22
N GLY A 53 -3.12 -9.38 19.89
CA GLY A 53 -3.66 -8.29 19.08
C GLY A 53 -3.48 -6.92 19.74
N VAL A 54 -3.83 -6.81 21.02
CA VAL A 54 -3.63 -5.58 21.81
C VAL A 54 -2.14 -5.24 21.90
N ALA A 55 -1.28 -6.22 22.19
CA ALA A 55 0.16 -6.00 22.28
C ALA A 55 0.73 -5.45 20.96
N ALA A 56 0.34 -6.05 19.82
CA ALA A 56 0.76 -5.58 18.50
C ALA A 56 0.21 -4.19 18.18
N ALA A 57 -1.04 -3.88 18.55
CA ALA A 57 -1.61 -2.54 18.35
C ALA A 57 -0.88 -1.48 19.16
N VAL A 58 -0.52 -1.77 20.40
CA VAL A 58 0.25 -0.87 21.26
C VAL A 58 1.67 -0.67 20.73
N GLU A 59 2.30 -1.74 20.23
CA GLU A 59 3.61 -1.66 19.54
C GLU A 59 3.55 -0.72 18.33
N ASP A 60 2.46 -0.76 17.56
CA ASP A 60 2.21 0.10 16.40
C ASP A 60 1.70 1.51 16.79
N GLY A 61 1.67 1.83 18.10
CA GLY A 61 1.38 3.17 18.62
C GLY A 61 -0.10 3.44 18.95
N ALA A 62 -0.96 2.43 18.95
CA ALA A 62 -2.36 2.58 19.31
C ALA A 62 -2.55 2.67 20.85
N ASP A 63 -3.51 3.47 21.28
CA ASP A 63 -3.94 3.51 22.69
C ASP A 63 -5.04 2.48 22.92
N ALA A 64 -4.69 1.39 23.62
CA ALA A 64 -5.62 0.31 23.97
C ALA A 64 -6.81 0.80 24.82
N THR A 65 -6.64 1.84 25.63
CA THR A 65 -7.74 2.40 26.43
C THR A 65 -8.74 3.15 25.57
N ALA A 66 -8.26 3.86 24.54
CA ALA A 66 -9.10 4.53 23.57
C ALA A 66 -9.90 3.54 22.71
N ILE A 67 -9.30 2.41 22.33
CA ILE A 67 -10.00 1.35 21.58
C ILE A 67 -11.20 0.83 22.39
N ALA A 68 -10.98 0.45 23.66
CA ALA A 68 -12.04 -0.03 24.53
C ALA A 68 -13.13 1.03 24.78
N ALA A 69 -12.72 2.28 25.01
CA ALA A 69 -13.63 3.39 25.29
C ALA A 69 -14.51 3.75 24.08
N ASN A 70 -13.92 3.83 22.88
CA ASN A 70 -14.64 4.22 21.66
C ASN A 70 -15.71 3.22 21.27
N ALA A 71 -15.45 1.93 21.48
CA ALA A 71 -16.38 0.86 21.17
C ALA A 71 -17.28 0.48 22.36
N GLY A 72 -17.07 1.07 23.54
CA GLY A 72 -17.88 0.85 24.74
C GLY A 72 -17.84 -0.60 25.25
N ARG A 73 -16.76 -1.33 24.97
CA ARG A 73 -16.62 -2.76 25.27
C ARG A 73 -15.20 -3.11 25.74
N PRO A 74 -15.06 -4.14 26.59
CA PRO A 74 -13.75 -4.67 26.95
C PRO A 74 -12.97 -5.23 25.74
N LEU A 75 -11.64 -5.13 25.75
CA LEU A 75 -10.77 -5.54 24.63
C LEU A 75 -10.86 -7.04 24.29
N GLN A 76 -11.22 -7.88 25.26
CA GLN A 76 -11.43 -9.31 25.07
C GLN A 76 -12.70 -9.68 24.28
N ASP A 77 -13.62 -8.72 24.10
CA ASP A 77 -14.87 -8.95 23.37
C ASP A 77 -14.70 -8.76 21.86
N PHE A 78 -13.54 -8.27 21.40
CA PHE A 78 -13.23 -8.08 19.99
C PHE A 78 -12.57 -9.32 19.40
N THR A 79 -12.80 -9.53 18.11
CA THR A 79 -12.03 -10.48 17.33
C THR A 79 -10.83 -9.75 16.71
N TRP A 80 -9.63 -10.13 17.12
CA TRP A 80 -8.42 -9.44 16.69
C TRP A 80 -7.85 -10.05 15.42
N TRP A 81 -7.61 -9.20 14.43
CA TRP A 81 -7.02 -9.57 13.15
C TRP A 81 -5.73 -8.82 12.91
N ILE A 82 -4.74 -9.54 12.38
CA ILE A 82 -3.50 -8.99 11.86
C ILE A 82 -3.48 -9.24 10.36
N PHE A 83 -3.34 -8.16 9.61
CA PHE A 83 -3.20 -8.18 8.16
C PHE A 83 -1.79 -7.79 7.79
N THR A 84 -1.13 -8.61 7.00
CA THR A 84 0.25 -8.36 6.55
C THR A 84 0.27 -8.30 5.03
N CYS A 85 0.87 -7.25 4.51
CA CYS A 85 1.11 -7.08 3.08
C CYS A 85 2.60 -6.90 2.84
N ARG A 86 3.14 -7.62 1.87
CA ARG A 86 4.50 -7.43 1.35
C ARG A 86 4.42 -7.02 -0.10
N GLY A 87 5.26 -6.07 -0.48
CA GLY A 87 5.38 -5.62 -1.85
C GLY A 87 6.79 -5.18 -2.17
N GLU A 88 7.03 -5.03 -3.47
CA GLU A 88 8.32 -4.69 -4.04
C GLU A 88 8.15 -3.76 -5.24
N THR A 89 9.25 -3.14 -5.66
CA THR A 89 9.26 -2.36 -6.90
C THR A 89 8.87 -3.24 -8.09
N ASP A 90 7.95 -2.75 -8.91
CA ASP A 90 7.63 -3.37 -10.19
C ASP A 90 8.75 -3.05 -11.20
N GLU A 91 9.69 -3.98 -11.36
CA GLU A 91 10.84 -3.82 -12.26
C GLU A 91 10.39 -3.71 -13.72
N HIS A 92 9.34 -4.41 -14.12
CA HIS A 92 8.83 -4.34 -15.49
C HIS A 92 8.24 -2.98 -15.80
N LEU A 93 7.49 -2.40 -14.87
CA LEU A 93 6.99 -1.03 -15.02
C LEU A 93 8.13 -0.02 -15.07
N MET A 94 9.16 -0.17 -14.23
CA MET A 94 10.31 0.74 -14.23
C MET A 94 11.12 0.65 -15.53
N ASP A 95 11.31 -0.56 -16.06
CA ASP A 95 11.98 -0.78 -17.34
C ASP A 95 11.18 -0.17 -18.49
N TYR A 96 9.85 -0.37 -18.49
CA TYR A 96 8.95 0.25 -19.47
C TYR A 96 9.06 1.77 -19.43
N LEU A 97 8.91 2.39 -18.25
CA LEU A 97 8.96 3.85 -18.09
C LEU A 97 10.33 4.43 -18.50
N THR A 98 11.41 3.68 -18.25
CA THR A 98 12.76 4.07 -18.69
C THR A 98 12.87 4.05 -20.21
N ALA A 99 12.39 2.99 -20.85
CA ALA A 99 12.41 2.86 -22.31
C ALA A 99 11.53 3.92 -22.98
N GLU A 100 10.32 4.14 -22.47
CA GLU A 100 9.38 5.16 -22.93
C GLU A 100 9.97 6.57 -22.81
N SER A 101 10.61 6.88 -21.67
CA SER A 101 11.28 8.17 -21.45
C SER A 101 12.43 8.40 -22.43
N ALA A 102 13.24 7.36 -22.70
CA ALA A 102 14.32 7.44 -23.68
C ALA A 102 13.78 7.70 -25.09
N TRP A 103 12.72 6.97 -25.49
CA TRP A 103 12.07 7.18 -26.78
C TRP A 103 11.50 8.59 -26.93
N HIS A 104 10.78 9.11 -25.93
CA HIS A 104 10.24 10.47 -25.96
C HIS A 104 11.33 11.54 -26.07
N ARG A 105 12.45 11.37 -25.37
CA ARG A 105 13.60 12.28 -25.47
C ARG A 105 14.16 12.31 -26.89
N ASP A 106 14.30 11.15 -27.53
CA ASP A 106 14.85 11.06 -28.89
C ASP A 106 13.88 11.69 -29.91
N GLN A 107 12.57 11.50 -29.76
CA GLN A 107 11.56 12.18 -30.56
C GLN A 107 11.64 13.70 -30.42
N TYR A 108 11.77 14.19 -29.18
CA TYR A 108 11.86 15.62 -28.90
C TYR A 108 13.14 16.24 -29.49
N ALA A 109 14.28 15.53 -29.38
CA ALA A 109 15.54 15.96 -29.99
C ALA A 109 15.43 16.06 -31.52
N ALA A 110 14.86 15.04 -32.17
CA ALA A 110 14.65 15.03 -33.62
C ALA A 110 13.74 16.19 -34.08
N TRP A 111 12.67 16.47 -33.34
CA TRP A 111 11.80 17.62 -33.61
C TRP A 111 12.55 18.95 -33.48
N LEU A 112 13.33 19.13 -32.41
CA LEU A 112 14.15 20.33 -32.18
C LEU A 112 15.16 20.58 -33.30
N GLU A 113 15.81 19.51 -33.78
CA GLU A 113 16.73 19.59 -34.91
C GLU A 113 16.02 20.03 -36.20
N ALA A 114 14.86 19.45 -36.49
CA ALA A 114 14.06 19.81 -37.66
C ALA A 114 13.58 21.28 -37.60
N GLU A 115 13.10 21.73 -36.44
CA GLU A 115 12.66 23.10 -36.22
C GLU A 115 13.82 24.09 -36.38
N THR A 116 14.98 23.78 -35.80
CA THR A 116 16.19 24.60 -35.92
C THR A 116 16.69 24.67 -37.37
N ALA A 117 16.59 23.57 -38.11
CA ALA A 117 16.95 23.53 -39.53
C ALA A 117 15.99 24.39 -40.38
N ALA A 118 14.68 24.33 -40.11
CA ALA A 118 13.67 25.12 -40.80
C ALA A 118 13.87 26.63 -40.59
N GLN A 119 14.22 27.05 -39.37
CA GLN A 119 14.49 28.46 -39.05
C GLN A 119 15.80 29.00 -39.67
N ARG A 120 16.72 28.12 -40.07
CA ARG A 120 17.98 28.46 -40.74
C ARG A 120 17.89 28.42 -42.27
N ALA A 121 16.77 27.96 -42.82
CA ALA A 121 16.55 27.97 -44.26
C ALA A 121 16.28 29.42 -44.73
N PRO A 122 16.98 29.90 -45.78
CA PRO A 122 16.89 31.29 -46.26
C PRO A 122 15.55 31.62 -46.94
#